data_AF-A0A287DD35-F1
#
_entry.id   AF-A0A287DD35-F1
#
_cell.length_a   1.000
_cell.length_b   1.000
_cell.length_c   1.000
_cell.angle_alpha   90.00
_cell.angle_beta   90.00
_cell.angle_gamma   90.00
#
_symmetry.space_group_name_H-M   'P 1'
#
loop_
_entity.id
_entity.type
_entity.pdbx_description
1 polymer ?
#
loop_
_entity_poly.entity_id
_entity_poly.type
_entity_poly.pdbx_seq_one_letter_code
_entity_poly.pdbx_strand_id
1 'polypeptide(L)'
;MDLEDLGLVVDWDHHLPPPAAKAAVESLPRTVISGSQAELKCPVCLLEFEEQETVIEMPCHHLFHSNCILPWLSKTNSCPLCRHELPTDDDTYEEHRRDKARKQQQQHRLENLHGAMYT
;
A
#
# COMPACT_ATOMS: atom_id res chain seq x y z
N MET A 1 -24.58 24.29 11.70
CA MET A 1 -24.66 23.86 10.29
C MET A 1 -23.24 23.58 9.90
N ASP A 2 -22.83 22.34 10.15
CA ASP A 2 -21.43 21.92 10.11
C ASP A 2 -20.91 21.94 8.68
N LEU A 3 -19.67 22.36 8.50
CA LEU A 3 -18.98 22.40 7.20
C LEU A 3 -18.84 21.01 6.55
N GLU A 4 -19.20 19.95 7.27
CA GLU A 4 -19.24 18.57 6.83
C GLU A 4 -20.30 18.31 5.73
N ASP A 5 -21.34 19.15 5.62
CA ASP A 5 -22.44 18.97 4.63
C ASP A 5 -22.14 19.61 3.26
N LEU A 6 -21.00 20.31 3.11
CA LEU A 6 -20.60 20.93 1.84
C LEU A 6 -19.69 20.04 0.97
N GLY A 7 -19.35 18.83 1.43
CA GLY A 7 -18.53 17.88 0.65
C GLY A 7 -17.12 18.39 0.32
N LEU A 8 -16.58 19.31 1.10
CA LEU A 8 -15.30 20.00 0.84
C LEU A 8 -14.09 19.38 1.53
N VAL A 9 -14.29 18.39 2.41
CA VAL A 9 -13.20 17.66 3.06
C VAL A 9 -13.48 16.16 2.97
N VAL A 10 -12.69 15.46 2.18
CA VAL A 10 -12.77 14.00 2.10
C VAL A 10 -12.15 13.46 3.39
N ASP A 11 -12.94 12.75 4.18
CA ASP A 11 -12.49 12.17 5.44
C ASP A 11 -11.74 10.85 5.18
N TRP A 12 -10.49 10.98 4.75
CA TRP A 12 -9.63 9.87 4.36
C TRP A 12 -9.36 8.87 5.49
N ASP A 13 -9.62 9.20 6.75
CA ASP A 13 -9.46 8.27 7.86
C ASP A 13 -10.58 7.21 7.89
N HIS A 14 -11.72 7.46 7.25
CA HIS A 14 -12.84 6.52 7.15
C HIS A 14 -13.08 5.98 5.72
N HIS A 15 -12.33 6.45 4.73
CA HIS A 15 -12.41 5.97 3.35
C HIS A 15 -11.33 4.94 3.02
N LEU A 16 -11.64 4.00 2.11
CA LEU A 16 -10.62 3.12 1.56
C LEU A 16 -9.66 3.95 0.69
N PRO A 17 -8.34 3.67 0.76
CA PRO A 17 -7.39 4.26 -0.16
C PRO A 17 -7.81 4.04 -1.63
N PRO A 18 -7.65 5.03 -2.51
CA PRO A 18 -8.03 4.91 -3.91
C PRO A 18 -7.19 3.85 -4.62
N PRO A 19 -7.57 3.46 -5.85
CA PRO A 19 -6.81 2.51 -6.65
C PRO A 19 -5.36 2.96 -6.89
N ALA A 20 -4.46 2.00 -7.10
CA ALA A 20 -3.09 2.30 -7.53
C ALA A 20 -3.09 2.95 -8.93
N ALA A 21 -2.14 3.86 -9.14
CA ALA A 21 -1.89 4.45 -10.45
C ALA A 21 -1.56 3.35 -11.46
N LYS A 22 -2.12 3.41 -12.67
CA LYS A 22 -1.91 2.37 -13.69
C LYS A 22 -0.43 2.19 -14.00
N ALA A 23 0.29 3.30 -14.14
CA ALA A 23 1.73 3.29 -14.39
C ALA A 23 2.51 2.60 -13.27
N ALA A 24 2.12 2.80 -12.00
CA ALA A 24 2.74 2.14 -10.86
C ALA A 24 2.53 0.63 -10.93
N VAL A 25 1.29 0.18 -11.22
CA VAL A 25 0.96 -1.25 -11.35
C VAL A 25 1.71 -1.90 -12.52
N GLU A 26 1.78 -1.24 -13.67
CA GLU A 26 2.48 -1.74 -14.86
C GLU A 26 3.97 -1.91 -14.62
N SER A 27 4.57 -1.00 -13.84
CA SER A 27 6.00 -1.01 -13.49
C SER A 27 6.40 -2.06 -12.45
N LEU A 28 5.44 -2.77 -11.84
CA LEU A 28 5.76 -3.76 -10.81
C LEU A 28 6.62 -4.91 -11.39
N PRO A 29 7.67 -5.33 -10.66
CA PRO A 29 8.48 -6.47 -11.05
C PRO A 29 7.63 -7.73 -11.23
N ARG A 30 7.82 -8.39 -12.36
CA ARG A 30 7.29 -9.73 -12.63
C ARG A 30 8.44 -10.70 -12.48
N THR A 31 8.32 -11.60 -11.52
CA THR A 31 9.37 -12.57 -11.18
C THR A 31 8.85 -13.98 -11.43
N VAL A 32 9.77 -14.88 -11.78
CA VAL A 32 9.45 -16.28 -12.04
C VAL A 32 9.82 -17.09 -10.81
N ILE A 33 8.87 -17.89 -10.33
CA ILE A 33 9.07 -18.74 -9.15
C ILE A 33 10.09 -19.82 -9.50
N SER A 34 11.18 -19.84 -8.73
CA SER A 34 12.20 -20.89 -8.83
C SER A 34 11.76 -22.12 -8.04
N GLY A 35 12.30 -23.31 -8.35
CA GLY A 35 11.94 -24.56 -7.65
C GLY A 35 12.11 -24.52 -6.12
N SER A 36 13.02 -23.68 -5.58
CA SER A 36 13.19 -23.48 -4.13
C SER A 36 12.12 -22.58 -3.48
N GLN A 37 11.27 -21.94 -4.27
CA GLN A 37 10.22 -21.00 -3.84
C GLN A 37 8.81 -21.58 -4.01
N ALA A 38 8.66 -22.79 -4.53
CA ALA A 38 7.36 -23.43 -4.77
C ALA A 38 6.55 -23.68 -3.48
N GLU A 39 7.20 -23.68 -2.30
CA GLU A 39 6.50 -23.80 -1.01
C GLU A 39 5.86 -22.48 -0.54
N LEU A 40 6.16 -21.35 -1.19
CA LEU A 40 5.54 -20.07 -0.89
C LEU A 40 4.08 -20.08 -1.36
N LYS A 41 3.22 -19.35 -0.62
CA LYS A 41 1.78 -19.26 -0.89
C LYS A 41 1.39 -17.83 -1.18
N CYS A 42 0.49 -17.64 -2.14
CA CYS A 42 -0.12 -16.34 -2.36
C CYS A 42 -1.03 -15.99 -1.17
N PRO A 43 -0.80 -14.87 -0.47
CA PRO A 43 -1.59 -14.51 0.71
C PRO A 43 -3.06 -14.20 0.44
N VAL A 44 -3.45 -14.01 -0.82
CA VAL A 44 -4.82 -13.66 -1.22
C VAL A 44 -5.68 -14.90 -1.44
N CYS A 45 -5.20 -15.87 -2.23
CA CYS A 45 -5.95 -17.10 -2.51
C CYS A 45 -5.53 -18.29 -1.63
N LEU A 46 -4.44 -18.15 -0.87
CA LEU A 46 -3.86 -19.18 0.01
C LEU A 46 -3.38 -20.44 -0.73
N LEU A 47 -3.19 -20.35 -2.05
CA LEU A 47 -2.65 -21.43 -2.89
C LEU A 47 -1.13 -21.29 -3.04
N GLU A 48 -0.47 -22.43 -3.21
CA GLU A 48 0.97 -22.53 -3.53
C GLU A 48 1.26 -22.00 -4.93
N PHE A 49 2.46 -21.46 -5.11
CA PHE A 49 2.95 -21.07 -6.42
C PHE A 49 3.53 -22.26 -7.17
N GLU A 50 3.33 -22.30 -8.48
CA GLU A 50 3.91 -23.34 -9.33
C GLU A 50 5.35 -22.97 -9.74
N GLU A 51 6.21 -23.98 -9.94
CA GLU A 51 7.54 -23.74 -10.51
C GLU A 51 7.39 -23.14 -11.92
N GLN A 52 8.22 -22.14 -12.24
CA GLN A 52 8.15 -21.35 -13.48
C GLN A 52 6.90 -20.45 -13.60
N GLU A 53 6.07 -20.37 -12.56
CA GLU A 53 4.94 -19.43 -12.54
C GLU A 53 5.44 -17.99 -12.47
N THR A 54 4.80 -17.10 -13.25
CA THR A 54 5.08 -15.66 -13.19
C THR A 54 4.20 -14.98 -12.15
N VAL A 55 4.84 -14.45 -11.11
CA VAL A 55 4.20 -13.70 -10.02
C VAL A 55 4.55 -12.23 -10.10
N ILE A 56 3.79 -11.41 -9.39
CA ILE A 56 4.05 -9.98 -9.23
C ILE A 56 4.63 -9.76 -7.83
N GLU A 57 5.75 -9.06 -7.78
CA GLU A 57 6.40 -8.64 -6.55
C GLU A 57 6.05 -7.17 -6.24
N MET A 58 5.53 -6.93 -5.05
CA MET A 58 5.31 -5.57 -4.55
C MET A 58 6.64 -4.93 -4.11
N PRO A 59 6.75 -3.59 -4.02
CA PRO A 59 7.97 -2.92 -3.52
C PRO A 59 8.35 -3.29 -2.08
N CYS A 60 7.40 -3.83 -1.31
CA CYS A 60 7.61 -4.42 0.01
C CYS A 60 8.03 -5.90 -0.03
N HIS A 61 8.40 -6.45 -1.20
CA HIS A 61 8.85 -7.83 -1.45
C HIS A 61 7.81 -8.95 -1.24
N HIS A 62 6.53 -8.62 -1.12
CA HIS A 62 5.47 -9.63 -1.05
C HIS A 62 5.06 -10.08 -2.45
N LEU A 63 4.96 -11.40 -2.64
CA LEU A 63 4.64 -12.06 -3.90
C LEU A 63 3.16 -12.41 -3.99
N PHE A 64 2.58 -12.23 -5.18
CA PHE A 64 1.19 -12.57 -5.45
C PHE A 64 1.01 -13.08 -6.88
N HIS A 65 0.01 -13.94 -7.08
CA HIS A 65 -0.44 -14.24 -8.44
C HIS A 65 -0.91 -12.96 -9.13
N SER A 66 -0.63 -12.83 -10.42
CA SER A 66 -1.11 -11.72 -11.24
C SER A 66 -2.65 -11.56 -11.14
N ASN A 67 -3.36 -12.69 -11.17
CA ASN A 67 -4.83 -12.73 -11.06
C ASN A 67 -5.36 -12.35 -9.67
N CYS A 68 -4.50 -12.38 -8.63
CA CYS A 68 -4.89 -12.00 -7.28
C CYS A 68 -4.60 -10.53 -6.99
N ILE A 69 -3.41 -10.03 -7.36
CA ILE A 69 -3.00 -8.68 -6.98
C ILE A 69 -3.53 -7.60 -7.93
N LEU A 70 -3.69 -7.87 -9.22
CA LEU A 70 -4.17 -6.84 -10.16
C LEU A 70 -5.61 -6.38 -9.86
N PRO A 71 -6.59 -7.28 -9.60
CA PRO A 71 -7.95 -6.87 -9.21
C PRO A 71 -8.01 -6.19 -7.83
N TRP A 72 -7.03 -6.47 -6.96
CA TRP A 72 -6.89 -5.79 -5.68
C TRP A 72 -6.40 -4.36 -5.90
N LEU A 73 -5.34 -4.18 -6.69
CA LEU A 73 -4.73 -2.89 -6.99
C LEU A 73 -5.65 -1.96 -7.81
N SER A 74 -6.62 -2.52 -8.52
CA SER A 74 -7.67 -1.73 -9.19
C SER A 74 -8.73 -1.18 -8.24
N LYS A 75 -8.74 -1.59 -6.97
CA LYS A 75 -9.70 -1.15 -5.94
C LYS A 75 -9.04 -0.32 -4.84
N THR A 76 -7.79 -0.61 -4.51
CA THR A 76 -7.00 0.09 -3.49
C THR A 76 -5.52 0.07 -3.87
N ASN A 77 -4.72 1.00 -3.37
CA ASN A 77 -3.30 1.11 -3.70
C ASN A 77 -2.36 0.33 -2.76
N SER A 78 -2.88 -0.48 -1.84
CA SER A 78 -2.07 -1.05 -0.75
C SER A 78 -1.81 -2.55 -0.89
N CYS A 79 -0.64 -3.00 -0.41
CA CYS A 79 -0.29 -4.41 -0.30
C CYS A 79 -1.28 -5.13 0.65
N PRO A 80 -1.91 -6.25 0.23
CA PRO A 80 -2.83 -7.01 1.07
C PRO A 80 -2.23 -7.51 2.39
N LEU A 81 -0.90 -7.70 2.45
CA LEU A 81 -0.24 -8.28 3.63
C LEU A 81 0.24 -7.23 4.63
N CYS A 82 0.90 -6.16 4.16
CA CYS A 82 1.59 -5.20 5.03
C CYS A 82 1.10 -3.76 4.89
N ARG A 83 0.10 -3.52 4.03
CA ARG A 83 -0.47 -2.19 3.74
C ARG A 83 0.51 -1.17 3.14
N HIS A 84 1.67 -1.61 2.65
CA HIS A 84 2.55 -0.74 1.86
C HIS A 84 1.79 -0.17 0.65
N GLU A 85 1.75 1.16 0.54
CA GLU A 85 0.96 1.87 -0.46
C GLU A 85 1.79 2.21 -1.71
N LEU A 86 1.23 1.92 -2.88
CA LEU A 86 1.69 2.43 -4.16
C LEU A 86 1.19 3.86 -4.41
N PRO A 87 1.82 4.62 -5.32
CA PRO A 87 1.26 5.88 -5.79
C PRO A 87 -0.13 5.70 -6.43
N THR A 88 -0.96 6.73 -6.36
CA THR A 88 -2.29 6.80 -6.99
C THR A 88 -2.37 7.94 -8.00
N ASP A 89 -3.37 7.92 -8.88
CA ASP A 89 -3.68 9.02 -9.80
C ASP A 89 -4.60 10.10 -9.15
N ASP A 90 -4.85 9.99 -7.83
CA ASP A 90 -5.67 10.93 -7.07
C ASP A 90 -4.78 11.91 -6.30
N ASP A 91 -4.62 13.12 -6.85
CA ASP A 91 -3.78 14.16 -6.28
C ASP A 91 -4.19 14.54 -4.84
N THR A 92 -5.50 14.53 -4.53
CA THR A 92 -6.01 14.92 -3.21
C THR A 92 -5.64 13.88 -2.15
N TYR A 93 -5.68 12.60 -2.50
CA TYR A 93 -5.21 11.53 -1.63
C TYR A 93 -3.69 11.57 -1.46
N GLU A 94 -2.94 11.83 -2.53
CA GLU A 94 -1.47 11.94 -2.48
C GLU A 94 -1.01 13.12 -1.61
N GLU A 95 -1.71 14.25 -1.66
CA GLU A 95 -1.49 15.39 -0.75
C GLU A 95 -1.79 15.01 0.69
N HIS A 96 -2.95 14.39 0.96
CA HIS A 96 -3.31 13.91 2.29
C HIS A 96 -2.26 12.96 2.87
N ARG A 97 -1.77 12.01 2.05
CA ARG A 97 -0.73 11.05 2.45
C ARG A 97 0.57 11.75 2.85
N ARG A 98 1.00 12.76 2.08
CA ARG A 98 2.18 13.58 2.40
C ARG A 98 1.99 14.37 3.69
N ASP A 99 0.81 14.96 3.90
CA ASP A 99 0.50 15.68 5.13
C ASP A 99 0.50 14.79 6.36
N LYS A 100 -0.10 13.60 6.25
CA LYS A 100 -0.11 12.60 7.33
C LYS A 100 1.32 12.17 7.70
N ALA A 101 2.17 11.91 6.72
CA ALA A 101 3.58 11.59 6.95
C ALA A 101 4.35 12.74 7.63
N ARG A 102 4.14 13.99 7.17
CA ARG A 102 4.73 15.19 7.81
C ARG A 102 4.33 15.31 9.28
N LYS A 103 3.03 15.14 9.59
CA LYS A 103 2.51 15.20 10.96
C LYS A 103 3.09 14.09 11.84
N GLN A 104 3.17 12.87 11.33
CA GLN A 104 3.77 11.73 12.04
C GLN A 104 5.26 11.98 12.35
N GLN A 105 6.01 12.52 11.39
CA GLN A 105 7.42 12.87 11.61
C GLN A 105 7.58 13.97 12.67
N GLN A 106 6.74 15.00 12.63
CA GLN A 106 6.73 16.06 13.64
C GLN A 106 6.41 15.51 15.04
N GLN A 107 5.42 14.63 15.15
CA GLN A 107 5.06 13.98 16.41
C GLN A 107 6.21 13.14 16.96
N HIS A 108 6.81 12.27 16.14
CA HIS A 108 7.95 11.46 16.54
C HIS A 108 9.14 12.32 17.00
N ARG A 109 9.39 13.46 16.33
CA ARG A 109 10.42 14.42 16.75
C ARG A 109 10.11 15.01 18.13
N LEU A 110 8.87 15.38 18.39
CA LEU A 110 8.46 15.91 19.69
C LEU A 110 8.59 14.86 20.80
N GLU A 111 8.19 13.62 20.52
CA GLU A 111 8.31 12.50 21.46
C GLU A 111 9.77 12.20 21.80
N ASN A 112 10.65 12.19 20.79
CA ASN A 112 12.08 12.00 21.01
C ASN A 112 12.68 13.13 21.87
N LEU A 113 12.24 14.38 21.68
CA LEU A 113 12.65 15.50 22.53
C LEU A 113 12.13 15.33 23.96
N HIS A 114 10.88 14.86 24.11
CA HIS A 114 10.30 14.61 25.43
C HIS A 114 11.06 13.49 26.15
N GLY A 115 11.39 12.39 25.47
CA GLY A 115 12.21 11.30 26.03
C GLY A 115 13.59 11.77 26.47
N ALA A 116 14.24 12.63 25.68
CA ALA A 116 15.58 13.16 26.01
C ALA A 116 15.59 14.16 27.17
N MET A 117 14.45 14.77 27.54
CA MET A 117 14.37 15.69 28.69
C MET A 117 14.17 14.97 30.02
N TYR A 118 13.71 13.71 30.02
CA TYR A 118 13.32 12.97 31.22
C TYR A 118 14.24 11.77 31.53
N THR A 119 15.44 11.74 30.94
CA THR A 119 16.55 10.81 31.25
C THR A 119 17.76 11.58 31.72
#